data_AF-A0A150X9F2-F1
#
_entry.id   AF-A0A150X9F2-F1
#
_cell.length_a   1.000
_cell.length_b   1.000
_cell.length_c   1.000
_cell.angle_alpha   90.00
_cell.angle_beta   90.00
_cell.angle_gamma   90.00
#
_symmetry.space_group_name_H-M   'P 1'
#
loop_
_entity.id
_entity.type
_entity.pdbx_description
1 polymer ?
#
loop_
_entity_poly.entity_id
_entity_poly.type
_entity_poly.pdbx_seq_one_letter_code
_entity_poly.pdbx_strand_id
1 'polypeptide(L)'
;MQILTEYGFNKRPKSQNLTVLQDSIRVEIKGHYSNIDTTQYRSSFKELYVGEDLLEYESRTINGVFVNRFKTFYEYDAHGNWIKRMTYENNKLIKVENRLFRY
;
A
#
# COMPACT_ATOMS: atom_id res chain seq x y z
N MET A 1 -6.08 16.40 4.65
CA MET A 1 -5.11 15.43 5.24
C MET A 1 -5.71 14.93 6.53
N GLN A 2 -5.86 13.61 6.69
CA GLN A 2 -6.37 13.01 7.93
C GLN A 2 -5.32 12.04 8.46
N ILE A 3 -5.06 12.11 9.77
CA ILE A 3 -4.10 11.25 10.46
C ILE A 3 -4.86 10.53 11.57
N LEU A 4 -4.85 9.19 11.53
CA LEU A 4 -5.38 8.34 12.58
C LEU A 4 -4.23 7.56 13.20
N THR A 5 -4.01 7.71 14.50
CA THR A 5 -2.97 6.97 15.22
C THR A 5 -3.65 6.00 16.19
N GLU A 6 -3.36 4.70 16.07
CA GLU A 6 -3.79 3.71 17.05
C GLU A 6 -2.72 3.54 18.11
N TYR A 7 -3.14 3.40 19.36
CA TYR A 7 -2.24 3.23 20.50
C TYR A 7 -2.31 1.81 21.05
N GLY A 8 -1.16 1.23 21.40
CA GLY A 8 -1.03 -0.06 22.06
C GLY A 8 -0.98 0.05 23.59
N PHE A 9 -0.70 -1.08 24.26
CA PHE A 9 -0.49 -1.12 25.72
C PHE A 9 0.59 -0.09 26.11
N ASN A 10 0.32 0.71 27.16
CA ASN A 10 1.11 1.88 27.60
C ASN A 10 1.02 3.17 26.75
N LYS A 11 -0.05 3.40 25.99
CA LYS A 11 -0.25 4.63 25.17
C LYS A 11 0.88 4.89 24.16
N ARG A 12 1.59 3.85 23.73
CA ARG A 12 2.59 3.95 22.67
C ARG A 12 1.89 3.84 21.31
N PRO A 13 2.21 4.70 20.32
CA PRO A 13 1.63 4.57 18.99
C PRO A 13 2.02 3.20 18.41
N LYS A 14 1.03 2.44 17.95
CA LYS A 14 1.15 1.07 17.42
C LYS A 14 1.07 1.05 15.90
N SER A 15 0.19 1.88 15.34
CA SER A 15 0.01 2.09 13.92
C SER A 15 -0.38 3.55 13.70
N GLN A 16 -0.04 4.10 12.55
CA GLN A 16 -0.49 5.42 12.14
C GLN A 16 -0.91 5.33 10.69
N ASN A 17 -2.18 5.62 10.41
CA ASN A 17 -2.72 5.71 9.08
C ASN A 17 -2.76 7.20 8.69
N LEU A 18 -1.88 7.57 7.76
CA LEU A 18 -1.96 8.86 7.08
C LEU A 18 -2.76 8.66 5.81
N THR A 19 -3.84 9.43 5.63
CA THR A 19 -4.60 9.49 4.37
C THR A 19 -4.48 10.90 3.80
N VAL A 20 -3.84 11.00 2.63
CA VAL A 20 -3.84 12.22 1.82
C VAL A 20 -4.92 12.04 0.75
N LEU A 21 -5.95 12.89 0.80
CA LEU A 21 -6.98 12.97 -0.24
C LEU A 21 -6.63 14.17 -1.11
N GLN A 22 -5.98 13.91 -2.24
CA GLN A 22 -5.80 14.87 -3.32
C GLN A 22 -5.99 14.09 -4.63
N ASP A 23 -6.53 14.74 -5.66
CA ASP A 23 -7.37 14.22 -6.77
C ASP A 23 -6.96 12.93 -7.51
N SER A 24 -5.90 12.21 -7.16
CA SER A 24 -5.65 10.86 -7.69
C SER A 24 -4.78 9.94 -6.81
N ILE A 25 -4.33 10.37 -5.63
CA ILE A 25 -3.30 9.59 -4.88
C ILE A 25 -3.75 9.38 -3.43
N ARG A 26 -4.06 8.13 -3.08
CA ARG A 26 -4.30 7.67 -1.70
C ARG A 26 -3.02 7.07 -1.13
N VAL A 27 -2.17 7.90 -0.52
CA VAL A 27 -1.04 7.37 0.26
C VAL A 27 -1.58 6.79 1.57
N GLU A 28 -1.41 5.49 1.81
CA GLU A 28 -1.74 4.83 3.09
C GLU A 28 -0.48 4.18 3.66
N ILE A 29 0.17 4.87 4.57
CA ILE A 29 1.35 4.34 5.27
C ILE A 29 0.84 3.50 6.45
N LYS A 30 1.12 2.20 6.46
CA LYS A 30 0.98 1.36 7.65
C LYS A 30 2.36 0.98 8.15
N GLY A 31 2.58 1.00 9.46
CA GLY A 31 3.59 0.11 10.03
C GLY A 31 3.80 0.16 11.54
N HIS A 32 4.77 -0.63 12.01
CA HIS A 32 4.98 -0.93 13.42
C HIS A 32 6.35 -0.45 13.92
N TYR A 33 6.42 -0.14 15.22
CA TYR A 33 7.59 0.43 15.87
C TYR A 33 8.37 -0.66 16.61
N SER A 34 9.70 -0.73 16.44
CA SER A 34 10.59 -1.56 17.26
C SER A 34 11.78 -0.73 17.74
N ASN A 35 12.11 -0.88 19.03
CA ASN A 35 13.08 -0.08 19.78
C ASN A 35 14.50 -0.66 19.75
N ILE A 36 15.50 0.24 19.80
CA ILE A 36 16.59 0.28 20.80
C ILE A 36 17.26 1.69 20.85
N ASP A 37 16.93 2.60 19.92
CA ASP A 37 17.38 4.01 19.94
C ASP A 37 16.17 4.96 19.86
N THR A 38 16.07 5.95 20.76
CA THR A 38 14.80 6.63 21.14
C THR A 38 14.57 8.01 20.54
N THR A 39 15.39 8.48 19.59
CA THR A 39 15.24 9.85 19.07
C THR A 39 14.44 9.96 17.77
N GLN A 40 14.18 8.86 17.04
CA GLN A 40 13.42 8.91 15.79
C GLN A 40 12.54 7.65 15.60
N TYR A 41 11.23 7.84 15.65
CA TYR A 41 10.25 6.77 15.40
C TYR A 41 10.26 6.41 13.91
N ARG A 42 10.72 5.21 13.56
CA ARG A 42 10.71 4.70 12.17
C ARG A 42 9.82 3.47 12.05
N SER A 43 8.95 3.49 11.05
CA SER A 43 8.04 2.37 10.76
C SER A 43 8.80 1.14 10.23
N SER A 44 8.45 -0.07 10.68
CA SER A 44 9.02 -1.34 10.21
C SER A 44 8.60 -1.70 8.79
N PHE A 45 7.52 -1.11 8.29
CA PHE A 45 7.12 -1.22 6.89
C PHE A 45 6.44 0.06 6.39
N LYS A 46 6.18 0.14 5.10
CA LYS A 46 5.41 1.22 4.47
C LYS A 46 4.67 0.62 3.29
N GLU A 47 3.38 0.93 3.20
CA GLU A 47 2.57 0.67 2.01
C GLU A 47 2.29 2.01 1.33
N LEU A 48 2.06 1.97 0.02
CA LEU A 48 1.65 3.11 -0.79
C LEU A 48 0.62 2.61 -1.79
N TYR A 49 -0.53 3.26 -1.85
CA TYR A 49 -1.62 2.88 -2.73
C TYR A 49 -1.96 3.99 -3.73
N VAL A 50 -2.63 3.62 -4.82
CA VAL A 50 -3.34 4.53 -5.74
C VAL A 50 -4.72 3.91 -5.95
N GLY A 51 -5.76 4.57 -5.44
CA GLY A 51 -7.08 3.94 -5.34
C GLY A 51 -7.03 2.69 -4.45
N GLU A 52 -7.33 1.53 -5.03
CA GLU A 52 -7.25 0.21 -4.37
C GLU A 52 -5.97 -0.58 -4.72
N ASP A 53 -5.14 -0.05 -5.63
CA ASP A 53 -3.93 -0.74 -6.07
C ASP A 53 -2.74 -0.41 -5.17
N LEU A 54 -2.07 -1.44 -4.68
CA LEU A 54 -0.76 -1.30 -4.04
C LEU A 54 0.26 -0.87 -5.10
N LEU A 55 1.02 0.18 -4.82
CA LEU A 55 2.07 0.74 -5.70
C LEU A 55 3.46 0.41 -5.16
N GLU A 56 3.66 0.48 -3.85
CA GLU A 56 4.93 0.20 -3.22
C GLU A 56 4.72 -0.44 -1.85
N TYR A 57 5.50 -1.49 -1.57
CA TYR A 57 5.66 -2.06 -0.25
C TYR A 57 7.14 -1.99 0.13
N GLU A 58 7.45 -1.37 1.25
CA GLU A 58 8.78 -1.35 1.83
C GLU A 58 8.76 -2.09 3.17
N SER A 59 9.66 -3.05 3.36
CA SER A 59 9.89 -3.76 4.61
C SER A 59 11.28 -3.45 5.13
N ARG A 60 11.38 -3.13 6.43
CA ARG A 60 12.63 -2.79 7.11
C ARG A 60 12.90 -3.83 8.17
N THR A 61 13.98 -4.58 8.00
CA THR A 61 14.41 -5.65 8.91
C THR A 61 15.81 -5.37 9.44
N ILE A 62 16.27 -6.17 10.40
CA ILE A 62 17.68 -6.14 10.84
C ILE A 62 18.67 -6.40 9.70
N ASN A 63 18.24 -7.09 8.65
CA ASN A 63 19.06 -7.47 7.50
C ASN A 63 19.03 -6.44 6.37
N GLY A 64 18.31 -5.33 6.53
CA GLY A 64 18.21 -4.26 5.53
C GLY A 64 16.78 -3.88 5.16
N VAL A 65 16.68 -3.04 4.13
CA VAL A 65 15.43 -2.51 3.59
C VAL A 65 15.12 -3.18 2.24
N PHE A 66 13.94 -3.76 2.14
CA PHE A 66 13.44 -4.41 0.93
C PHE A 66 12.28 -3.60 0.37
N VAL A 67 12.28 -3.34 -0.93
CA VAL A 67 11.23 -2.56 -1.61
C VAL A 67 10.68 -3.35 -2.79
N ASN A 68 9.38 -3.61 -2.76
CA ASN A 68 8.65 -4.21 -3.87
C ASN A 68 7.76 -3.15 -4.49
N ARG A 69 7.86 -2.99 -5.82
CA ARG A 69 7.04 -2.06 -6.59
C ARG A 69 6.03 -2.80 -7.42
N PHE A 70 4.79 -2.33 -7.36
CA PHE A 70 3.67 -2.96 -8.01
C PHE A 70 3.14 -2.08 -9.13
N LYS A 71 2.64 -2.70 -10.20
CA LYS A 71 1.98 -2.03 -11.32
C LYS A 71 0.74 -2.82 -11.68
N THR A 72 -0.42 -2.18 -11.65
CA THR A 72 -1.68 -2.80 -12.10
C THR A 72 -2.13 -2.14 -13.40
N PHE A 73 -2.47 -2.97 -14.40
CA PHE A 73 -3.07 -2.53 -15.66
C PHE A 73 -4.49 -3.07 -15.77
N TYR A 74 -5.37 -2.26 -16.35
CA TYR A 74 -6.77 -2.57 -16.55
C TYR A 74 -7.12 -2.54 -18.03
N GLU A 75 -7.93 -3.50 -18.47
CA GLU A 75 -8.60 -3.48 -19.77
C GLU A 75 -10.09 -3.30 -19.53
N TYR A 76 -10.74 -2.48 -20.36
CA TYR A 76 -12.15 -2.11 -20.21
C TYR A 76 -12.96 -2.54 -21.44
N ASP A 77 -14.24 -2.85 -21.20
CA ASP A 77 -15.24 -3.02 -22.25
C ASP A 77 -15.73 -1.68 -22.80
N ALA A 78 -16.59 -1.73 -23.82
CA ALA A 78 -17.19 -0.54 -24.44
C ALA A 78 -18.13 0.26 -23.53
N HIS A 79 -18.60 -0.33 -22.43
CA HIS A 79 -19.48 0.30 -21.43
C HIS A 79 -18.68 0.89 -20.25
N GLY A 80 -17.34 0.81 -20.27
CA GLY A 80 -16.47 1.34 -19.23
C GLY A 80 -16.30 0.44 -18.01
N ASN A 81 -16.72 -0.83 -18.05
CA ASN A 81 -16.39 -1.77 -16.97
C ASN A 81 -15.04 -2.44 -17.27
N TRP A 82 -14.21 -2.60 -16.25
CA TRP A 82 -12.96 -3.32 -16.43
C TRP A 82 -13.23 -4.83 -16.54
N ILE A 83 -12.72 -5.44 -17.61
CA ILE A 83 -12.87 -6.87 -17.92
C ILE A 83 -11.62 -7.68 -17.58
N LYS A 84 -10.46 -7.01 -17.44
CA LYS A 84 -9.21 -7.67 -17.06
C LYS A 84 -8.34 -6.76 -16.24
N ARG A 85 -7.70 -7.33 -15.22
CA ARG A 85 -6.76 -6.68 -14.31
C ARG A 85 -5.48 -7.52 -14.25
N MET A 86 -4.33 -6.90 -14.51
CA MET A 86 -3.02 -7.55 -14.47
C MET A 86 -2.12 -6.83 -13.49
N THR A 87 -1.64 -7.52 -12.45
CA THR A 87 -0.75 -6.96 -11.44
C THR A 87 0.65 -7.55 -11.58
N TYR A 88 1.64 -6.66 -11.63
CA TYR A 88 3.06 -6.97 -11.68
C TYR A 88 3.71 -6.56 -10.37
N GLU A 89 4.69 -7.34 -9.92
CA GLU A 89 5.60 -7.03 -8.82
C GLU A 89 7.03 -7.02 -9.36
N ASN A 90 7.75 -5.91 -9.20
CA ASN A 90 9.12 -5.75 -9.70
C ASN A 90 9.25 -6.15 -11.19
N ASN A 91 8.26 -5.75 -12.00
CA ASN A 91 8.09 -6.09 -13.42
C ASN A 91 7.82 -7.57 -13.74
N LYS A 92 7.60 -8.43 -12.74
CA LYS A 92 7.14 -9.81 -12.93
C LYS A 92 5.62 -9.87 -12.76
N LEU A 93 4.92 -10.50 -13.70
CA LEU A 93 3.48 -10.72 -13.57
C LEU A 93 3.20 -11.66 -12.40
N ILE A 94 2.42 -11.21 -11.42
CA ILE A 94 2.07 -12.00 -10.23
C ILE A 94 0.60 -12.38 -10.18
N LYS A 95 -0.28 -11.63 -10.86
CA LYS A 95 -1.73 -11.87 -10.82
C LYS A 95 -2.41 -11.42 -12.11
N VAL A 96 -3.37 -12.21 -12.57
CA VAL A 96 -4.30 -11.86 -13.64
C VAL A 96 -5.71 -12.19 -13.17
N GLU A 97 -6.62 -11.24 -13.31
CA GLU A 97 -8.03 -11.37 -12.96
C GLU A 97 -8.87 -10.98 -14.17
N ASN A 98 -9.86 -11.81 -14.51
CA ASN A 98 -10.78 -11.56 -15.60
C ASN A 98 -12.21 -11.47 -15.06
N ARG A 99 -13.01 -10.59 -15.65
CA ARG A 99 -14.43 -10.42 -15.35
C ARG A 99 -15.23 -10.57 -16.64
N LEU A 100 -16.35 -11.26 -16.54
CA LEU A 100 -17.32 -11.41 -17.62
C LEU A 100 -18.58 -10.65 -17.24
N PHE A 101 -18.99 -9.72 -18.08
CA PHE A 101 -20.25 -9.00 -17.95
C PHE A 101 -21.23 -9.53 -18.99
N ARG A 102 -22.50 -9.67 -18.59
CA ARG A 102 -23.62 -9.90 -19.50
C ARG A 102 -24.45 -8.61 -19.50
N TYR A 103 -24.76 -8.09 -20.68
CA TYR A 103 -25.62 -6.93 -20.86
C TYR A 103 -27.00 -7.37 -21.35
#